data_AF-A0A4Y2ARA3-F1
#
_entry.id   AF-A0A4Y2ARA3-F1
#
_cell.length_a   1.000
_cell.length_b   1.000
_cell.length_c   1.000
_cell.angle_alpha   90.00
_cell.angle_beta   90.00
_cell.angle_gamma   90.00
#
_symmetry.space_group_name_H-M   'P 1'
#
loop_
_entity.id
_entity.type
_entity.pdbx_description
1 polymer ?
#
loop_
_entity_poly.entity_id
_entity_poly.type
_entity_poly.pdbx_seq_one_letter_code
_entity_poly.pdbx_strand_id
1 'polypeptide(L)'
;MLKSTQRTIRRKFCVRYFTEEIPFIYSNGFQRVKLHQDKATTPTSKSTTAFLEKMKTDTGTAYIPFQHIPVKSPELSPLDYCAFGLVKRALLNANPP
;
A
#
# COMPACT_ATOMS: atom_id res chain seq x y z
N MET A 1 -9.47 -15.67 18.11
CA MET A 1 -9.97 -15.91 16.72
C MET A 1 -9.88 -14.70 15.79
N LEU A 2 -10.27 -13.47 16.18
CA LEU A 2 -10.30 -12.29 15.28
C LEU A 2 -8.99 -11.96 14.53
N LYS A 3 -7.83 -12.13 15.17
CA LYS A 3 -6.52 -11.82 14.58
C LYS A 3 -6.14 -12.72 13.40
N SER A 4 -6.65 -13.95 13.37
CA SER A 4 -6.40 -14.91 12.28
C SER A 4 -7.16 -14.53 11.02
N THR A 5 -8.46 -14.20 11.17
CA THR A 5 -9.33 -13.82 10.06
C THR A 5 -8.89 -12.53 9.38
N GLN A 6 -8.53 -11.49 10.14
CA GLN A 6 -8.00 -10.25 9.56
C GLN A 6 -6.68 -10.46 8.80
N ARG A 7 -5.80 -11.34 9.32
CA ARG A 7 -4.53 -11.67 8.66
C ARG A 7 -4.76 -12.38 7.33
N THR A 8 -5.76 -13.27 7.26
CA THR A 8 -6.16 -13.97 6.02
C THR A 8 -6.77 -13.02 4.99
N ILE A 9 -7.65 -12.11 5.41
CA ILE A 9 -8.29 -11.12 4.52
C ILE A 9 -7.24 -10.17 3.94
N ARG A 10 -6.35 -9.61 4.79
CA ARG A 10 -5.23 -8.76 4.33
C ARG A 10 -4.34 -9.48 3.33
N ARG A 11 -4.02 -10.75 3.58
CA ARG A 11 -3.17 -11.54 2.68
C ARG A 11 -3.84 -11.76 1.32
N LYS A 12 -5.14 -12.09 1.29
CA LYS A 12 -5.90 -12.25 0.04
C LYS A 12 -5.95 -10.95 -0.77
N PHE A 13 -6.23 -9.83 -0.11
CA PHE A 13 -6.24 -8.52 -0.76
C PHE A 13 -4.86 -8.18 -1.34
N CYS A 14 -3.80 -8.31 -0.55
CA CYS A 14 -2.46 -7.99 -1.02
C CYS A 14 -2.03 -8.90 -2.18
N VAL A 15 -2.25 -10.22 -2.10
CA VAL A 15 -1.89 -11.14 -3.19
C VAL A 15 -2.55 -10.69 -4.50
N ARG A 16 -3.87 -10.47 -4.47
CA ARG A 16 -4.63 -10.00 -5.63
C ARG A 16 -4.09 -8.69 -6.19
N TYR A 17 -3.79 -7.74 -5.30
CA TYR A 17 -3.24 -6.44 -5.70
C TYR A 17 -1.94 -6.59 -6.51
N PHE A 18 -1.01 -7.42 -6.06
CA PHE A 18 0.28 -7.60 -6.74
C PHE A 18 0.21 -8.50 -7.99
N THR A 19 -0.67 -9.50 -8.03
CA THR A 19 -0.71 -10.48 -9.14
C THR A 19 -1.71 -10.13 -10.24
N GLU A 20 -2.75 -9.37 -9.92
CA GLU A 20 -3.82 -9.03 -10.86
C GLU A 20 -3.88 -7.52 -11.10
N GLU A 21 -4.03 -6.72 -10.03
CA GLU A 21 -4.34 -5.29 -10.19
C GLU A 21 -3.16 -4.47 -10.70
N ILE A 22 -1.97 -4.62 -10.12
CA ILE A 22 -0.77 -3.90 -10.58
C ILE A 22 -0.44 -4.24 -12.05
N PRO A 23 -0.37 -5.52 -12.46
CA PRO A 23 -0.15 -5.86 -13.87
C PRO A 23 -1.24 -5.32 -14.79
N PHE A 24 -2.51 -5.33 -14.36
CA PHE A 24 -3.61 -4.80 -15.15
C PHE A 24 -3.51 -3.28 -15.34
N ILE A 25 -3.36 -2.52 -14.24
CA ILE A 25 -3.33 -1.05 -14.26
C ILE A 25 -2.10 -0.53 -15.00
N TYR A 26 -0.95 -1.16 -14.79
CA TYR A 26 0.33 -0.67 -15.30
C TYR A 26 0.84 -1.41 -16.52
N SER A 27 0.16 -2.48 -16.97
CA SER A 27 0.47 -3.27 -18.18
C SER A 27 1.98 -3.44 -18.37
N ASN A 28 2.55 -3.09 -19.52
CA ASN A 28 3.98 -3.25 -19.83
C ASN A 28 4.94 -2.46 -18.91
N GLY A 29 4.42 -1.53 -18.09
CA GLY A 29 5.19 -0.71 -17.17
C GLY A 29 5.24 -1.24 -15.74
N PHE A 30 4.58 -2.35 -15.39
CA PHE A 30 4.46 -2.77 -13.99
C PHE A 30 5.81 -3.04 -13.31
N GLN A 31 6.83 -3.49 -14.04
CA GLN A 31 8.19 -3.69 -13.49
C GLN A 31 8.87 -2.39 -13.03
N ARG A 32 8.39 -1.24 -13.52
CA ARG A 32 8.87 0.10 -13.15
C ARG A 32 8.11 0.66 -11.95
N VAL A 33 7.02 0.01 -11.53
CA VAL A 33 6.23 0.44 -10.37
C VAL A 33 7.01 0.15 -9.10
N LYS A 34 7.12 1.17 -8.26
CA LYS A 34 7.65 1.06 -6.90
C LYS A 34 6.53 1.32 -5.92
N LEU A 35 6.26 0.33 -5.07
CA LEU A 35 5.30 0.48 -4.01
C LEU A 35 5.85 1.41 -2.91
N HIS A 36 5.12 2.49 -2.64
CA HIS A 36 5.33 3.37 -1.49
C HIS A 36 4.27 3.05 -0.43
N GLN A 37 4.68 2.71 0.80
CA GLN A 37 3.78 2.45 1.92
C GLN A 37 4.20 3.28 3.12
N ASP A 38 3.22 3.70 3.93
CA ASP A 38 3.49 4.36 5.21
C ASP A 38 4.34 3.46 6.14
N LYS A 39 5.20 4.11 6.92
CA LYS A 39 5.99 3.50 8.00
C LYS A 39 5.20 3.42 9.31
N ALA A 40 4.08 2.72 9.30
CA ALA A 40 3.36 2.37 10.52
C ALA A 40 3.88 1.07 11.15
N THR A 41 3.51 0.80 12.41
CA THR A 41 3.95 -0.36 13.19
C THR A 41 3.46 -1.70 12.63
N THR A 42 2.41 -1.72 11.81
CA THR A 42 1.91 -2.95 11.17
C THR A 42 2.56 -3.27 9.81
N PRO A 43 2.81 -2.29 8.91
CA PRO A 43 3.65 -2.47 7.72
C PRO A 43 5.07 -2.99 8.02
N THR A 44 5.66 -2.63 9.16
CA THR A 44 7.05 -2.99 9.54
C THR A 44 7.19 -4.37 10.22
N SER A 45 6.10 -5.15 10.33
CA SER A 45 6.17 -6.50 10.91
C SER A 45 7.00 -7.46 10.05
N LYS A 46 7.70 -8.41 10.68
CA LYS A 46 8.48 -9.46 9.98
C LYS A 46 7.67 -10.18 8.90
N SER A 47 6.40 -10.49 9.17
CA SER A 47 5.52 -11.15 8.20
C SER A 47 5.20 -10.28 7.00
N THR A 48 5.09 -8.96 7.18
CA THR A 48 4.84 -8.03 6.07
C THR A 48 6.09 -7.87 5.22
N THR A 49 7.26 -7.71 5.84
CA THR A 49 8.55 -7.65 5.11
C THR A 49 8.80 -8.92 4.30
N ALA A 50 8.62 -10.10 4.90
CA ALA A 50 8.76 -11.37 4.19
C ALA A 50 7.76 -11.51 3.04
N PHE A 51 6.54 -11.02 3.22
CA PHE A 51 5.55 -10.99 2.15
C PHE A 51 5.96 -10.06 1.01
N LEU A 52 6.45 -8.84 1.30
CA LEU A 52 6.91 -7.90 0.28
C LEU A 52 8.11 -8.43 -0.51
N GLU A 53 9.08 -9.07 0.15
CA GLU A 53 10.21 -9.73 -0.53
C GLU A 53 9.75 -10.88 -1.42
N LYS A 54 8.79 -11.69 -0.96
CA LYS A 54 8.16 -12.73 -1.78
C LYS A 54 7.49 -12.13 -3.02
N MET A 55 6.67 -11.08 -2.85
CA MET A 55 5.99 -10.45 -3.98
C MET A 55 6.97 -9.78 -4.96
N LYS A 56 8.06 -9.20 -4.47
CA LYS A 56 9.13 -8.66 -5.31
C LYS A 56 9.76 -9.76 -6.16
N THR A 57 10.05 -10.92 -5.58
CA THR A 57 10.61 -12.07 -6.31
C THR A 57 9.61 -12.64 -7.31
N ASP A 58 8.36 -12.86 -6.89
CA ASP A 58 7.34 -13.52 -7.71
C ASP A 58 6.82 -12.64 -8.85
N THR A 59 6.71 -11.32 -8.62
CA THR A 59 6.05 -10.39 -9.56
C THR A 59 7.00 -9.35 -10.15
N GLY A 60 8.24 -9.23 -9.65
CA GLY A 60 9.17 -8.17 -10.05
C GLY A 60 8.79 -6.77 -9.52
N THR A 61 7.68 -6.63 -8.78
CA THR A 61 7.25 -5.34 -8.24
C THR A 61 8.19 -4.88 -7.12
N ALA A 62 8.91 -3.79 -7.34
CA ALA A 62 9.78 -3.21 -6.34
C ALA A 62 8.99 -2.46 -5.26
N TYR A 63 9.57 -2.31 -4.08
CA TYR A 63 9.01 -1.48 -3.00
C TYR A 63 10.10 -0.61 -2.39
N ILE A 64 9.70 0.53 -1.81
CA ILE A 64 10.63 1.45 -1.16
C ILE A 64 10.94 0.90 0.25
N PRO A 65 12.23 0.68 0.60
CA PRO A 65 12.58 0.20 1.93
C PRO A 65 12.11 1.17 3.03
N PHE A 66 11.58 0.64 4.14
CA PHE A 66 11.10 1.44 5.27
C PHE A 66 12.16 2.37 5.88
N GLN A 67 13.45 2.10 5.65
CA GLN A 67 14.54 2.98 6.09
C GLN A 67 14.54 4.31 5.32
N HIS A 68 14.06 4.32 4.08
CA HIS A 68 13.98 5.51 3.23
C HIS A 68 12.66 6.26 3.39
N ILE A 69 11.73 5.73 4.19
CA ILE A 69 10.43 6.35 4.45
C ILE A 69 10.51 7.09 5.78
N PRO A 70 10.35 8.43 5.78
CA PRO A 70 10.37 9.21 7.01
C PRO A 70 9.17 8.89 7.91
N VAL A 71 9.39 8.95 9.22
CA VAL A 71 8.36 8.66 10.23
C VAL A 71 7.46 9.88 10.38
N LYS A 72 6.13 9.66 10.40
CA LYS A 72 5.12 10.72 10.59
C LYS A 72 5.17 11.84 9.55
N SER A 73 5.43 11.48 8.29
CA SER A 73 5.45 12.43 7.17
C SER A 73 4.31 12.17 6.17
N PRO A 74 3.04 12.45 6.55
CA PRO A 74 1.91 12.33 5.64
C PRO A 74 2.04 13.26 4.42
N GLU A 75 2.75 14.38 4.54
CA GLU A 75 3.06 15.31 3.44
C GLU A 75 3.92 14.70 2.34
N LEU A 76 4.68 13.63 2.66
CA LEU A 76 5.52 12.91 1.71
C LEU A 76 4.83 11.68 1.10
N SER A 77 3.62 11.36 1.57
CA SER A 77 2.78 10.30 0.99
C SER A 77 1.80 10.92 0.00
N PRO A 78 1.89 10.60 -1.31
CA PRO A 78 0.95 11.12 -2.30
C PRO A 78 -0.50 10.78 -1.98
N LEU A 79 -0.74 9.64 -1.35
CA LEU A 79 -2.08 9.22 -0.94
C LEU A 79 -2.61 10.10 0.19
N ASP A 80 -1.80 10.36 1.21
CA ASP A 80 -2.24 11.12 2.38
C ASP A 80 -2.37 12.62 2.10
N TYR A 81 -1.41 13.19 1.37
CA TYR A 81 -1.42 14.62 1.03
C TYR A 81 -2.44 14.95 -0.07
N CYS A 82 -2.38 14.26 -1.21
CA CYS A 82 -3.23 14.60 -2.36
C CYS A 82 -4.60 13.92 -2.25
N ALA A 83 -4.65 12.58 -2.28
CA ALA A 83 -5.92 11.87 -2.43
C ALA A 83 -6.83 12.09 -1.21
N PHE A 84 -6.35 11.83 0.01
CA PHE A 84 -7.13 12.07 1.22
C PHE A 84 -7.36 13.57 1.49
N GLY A 85 -6.43 14.44 1.09
CA GLY A 85 -6.66 15.89 1.13
C GLY A 85 -7.85 16.31 0.26
N LEU A 86 -7.93 15.80 -0.97
CA LEU A 86 -9.03 16.05 -1.89
C LEU A 86 -10.34 15.43 -1.38
N VAL A 87 -10.30 14.19 -0.89
CA VAL A 87 -11.48 13.53 -0.31
C VAL A 87 -11.99 14.31 0.90
N LYS A 88 -11.11 14.74 1.81
CA LYS A 88 -11.50 15.57 2.96
C LYS A 88 -12.16 16.88 2.51
N ARG A 89 -11.59 17.58 1.52
CA ARG A 89 -12.20 18.80 0.98
C ARG A 89 -13.57 18.54 0.37
N ALA A 90 -13.70 17.47 -0.42
CA ALA A 90 -14.97 17.08 -1.00
C ALA A 90 -16.01 16.75 0.08
N LEU A 91 -15.61 16.03 1.14
CA LEU A 91 -16.50 15.70 2.27
C LEU A 91 -16.88 16.91 3.12
N LEU A 92 -15.98 17.88 3.28
CA LEU A 92 -16.29 19.13 4.00
C LEU A 92 -17.22 20.04 3.20
N ASN A 93 -17.14 19.99 1.87
CA ASN A 93 -17.99 20.76 0.96
C ASN A 93 -19.29 20.02 0.59
N ALA A 94 -19.35 18.71 0.86
CA ALA A 94 -20.59 17.97 0.78
C ALA A 94 -21.45 18.38 1.98
N ASN A 95 -22.63 18.94 1.71
CA ASN A 95 -23.64 19.06 2.75
C ASN A 95 -23.91 17.64 3.30
N PRO A 96 -24.02 17.47 4.63
CA PRO A 96 -24.45 16.19 5.16
C PRO A 96 -25.82 15.82 4.54
N PRO A 97 -26.11 14.52 4.35
CA PRO A 97 -27.41 14.09 3.86
C PRO A 97 -28.55 14.58 4.77
#